data_AF-A0A940IDQ1-F1
#
_entry.id   AF-A0A940IDQ1-F1
#
_cell.length_a   1.000
_cell.length_b   1.000
_cell.length_c   1.000
_cell.angle_alpha   90.00
_cell.angle_beta   90.00
_cell.angle_gamma   90.00
#
_symmetry.space_group_name_H-M   'P 1'
#
loop_
_entity.id
_entity.type
_entity.pdbx_description
1 polymer ?
#
loop_
_entity_poly.entity_id
_entity_poly.type
_entity_poly.pdbx_seq_one_letter_code
_entity_poly.pdbx_strand_id
1 'polypeptide(L)'
;MIRKQDNSKNYLPRDISWMYFNNRILLEAGRDDVPLLERLSFLGIYSNNLDEFFRVRVASQSRIAECKGKNVGREKKMAVKVIRKIHELNED
;
A
#
# COMPACT_ATOMS: atom_id res chain seq x y z
N MET A 1 15.12 -27.56 -23.12
CA MET A 1 14.03 -27.01 -22.28
C MET A 1 14.45 -25.65 -21.74
N ILE A 2 13.87 -24.55 -22.24
CA ILE A 2 14.17 -23.20 -21.76
C ILE A 2 13.36 -22.97 -20.48
N ARG A 3 14.03 -22.82 -19.33
CA ARG A 3 13.39 -22.40 -18.07
C ARG A 3 12.86 -20.97 -18.27
N LYS A 4 11.54 -20.79 -18.33
CA LYS A 4 10.94 -19.46 -18.17
C LYS A 4 11.32 -18.97 -16.77
N GLN A 5 12.22 -17.99 -16.68
CA GLN A 5 12.43 -17.26 -15.43
C GLN A 5 11.11 -16.58 -15.07
N ASP A 6 10.57 -16.90 -13.90
CA ASP A 6 9.40 -16.21 -13.35
C ASP A 6 9.85 -14.82 -12.88
N ASN A 7 9.75 -13.84 -13.78
CA ASN A 7 10.11 -12.44 -13.55
C ASN A 7 9.24 -11.75 -12.48
N SER A 8 8.25 -12.43 -11.90
CA SER A 8 7.38 -11.87 -10.86
C SER A 8 8.09 -11.56 -9.54
N LYS A 9 9.28 -12.12 -9.30
CA LYS A 9 10.04 -11.90 -8.05
C LYS A 9 10.67 -10.51 -7.91
N ASN A 10 10.75 -9.74 -8.99
CA ASN A 10 11.44 -8.43 -8.99
C ASN A 10 10.49 -7.23 -8.89
N TYR A 11 9.17 -7.44 -8.83
CA TYR A 11 8.20 -6.35 -8.78
C TYR A 11 7.55 -6.25 -7.42
N LEU A 12 7.54 -5.04 -6.85
CA LEU A 12 6.80 -4.73 -5.64
C LEU A 12 5.31 -4.53 -6.00
N PRO A 13 4.37 -5.12 -5.24
CA PRO A 13 2.95 -4.89 -5.50
C PRO A 13 2.61 -3.40 -5.39
N ARG A 14 1.80 -2.92 -6.33
CA ARG A 14 1.45 -1.50 -6.47
C ARG A 14 1.00 -0.83 -5.17
N ASP A 15 0.12 -1.49 -4.41
CA ASP A 15 -0.46 -0.90 -3.19
C ASP A 15 0.58 -0.85 -2.05
N ILE A 16 1.56 -1.76 -2.06
CA ILE A 16 2.69 -1.73 -1.13
C ILE A 16 3.67 -0.61 -1.51
N SER A 17 3.96 -0.45 -2.81
CA SER A 17 4.74 0.69 -3.29
C SER A 17 4.11 2.03 -2.91
N TRP A 18 2.78 2.11 -2.93
CA TRP A 18 2.04 3.30 -2.52
C TRP A 18 2.21 3.60 -1.02
N MET A 19 2.14 2.59 -0.15
CA MET A 19 2.38 2.77 1.29
C MET A 19 3.78 3.35 1.57
N TYR A 20 4.82 2.85 0.89
CA TYR A 20 6.17 3.40 1.03
C TYR A 20 6.27 4.84 0.53
N PHE A 21 5.55 5.19 -0.53
CA PHE A 21 5.48 6.57 -0.99
C PHE A 21 4.83 7.47 0.07
N ASN A 22 3.70 7.05 0.66
CA ASN A 22 3.03 7.85 1.69
C ASN A 22 3.90 8.00 2.94
N ASN A 23 4.64 6.94 3.34
CA ASN A 23 5.61 7.03 4.44
C ASN A 23 6.69 8.10 4.18
N ARG A 24 7.17 8.26 2.94
CA ARG A 24 8.12 9.35 2.63
C ARG A 24 7.56 10.74 2.93
N ILE A 25 6.25 10.95 2.73
CA ILE A 25 5.60 12.22 3.10
C ILE A 25 5.65 12.44 4.62
N LEU A 26 5.45 11.37 5.40
CA LEU A 26 5.58 11.42 6.85
C LEU A 26 7.02 11.72 7.29
N LEU A 27 8.02 11.15 6.60
CA LEU A 27 9.43 11.46 6.86
C LEU A 27 9.75 12.94 6.61
N GLU A 28 9.20 13.56 5.56
CA GLU A 28 9.36 15.02 5.35
C GLU A 28 8.73 15.85 6.48
N ALA A 29 7.62 15.38 7.06
CA ALA A 29 7.03 16.02 8.24
C ALA A 29 7.88 15.88 9.51
N GLY A 30 8.78 14.89 9.57
CA GLY A 30 9.66 14.63 10.71
C GLY A 30 11.00 15.37 10.67
N ARG A 31 11.32 16.05 9.56
CA ARG A 31 12.60 16.72 9.36
C ARG A 31 12.67 18.06 10.08
N ASP A 32 13.76 18.28 10.82
CA ASP A 32 14.00 19.52 11.58
C ASP A 32 14.42 20.70 10.69
N ASP A 33 14.90 20.43 9.47
CA ASP A 33 15.26 21.46 8.49
C ASP A 33 14.06 21.97 7.68
N VAL A 34 12.86 21.42 7.91
CA VAL A 34 11.60 21.87 7.31
C VAL A 34 10.87 22.81 8.29
N PRO A 35 10.44 24.01 7.85
CA PRO A 35 9.66 24.93 8.68
C PRO A 35 8.44 24.27 9.35
N LEU A 36 8.15 24.65 10.59
CA LEU A 36 7.11 24.01 11.41
C LEU A 36 5.74 23.95 10.70
N LEU A 37 5.35 25.02 10.00
CA LEU A 37 4.07 25.07 9.29
C LEU A 37 4.04 24.15 8.06
N GLU A 38 5.17 23.98 7.38
CA GLU A 38 5.30 23.05 6.26
C GLU A 38 5.22 21.59 6.74
N ARG A 39 5.82 21.29 7.90
CA ARG A 39 5.66 19.97 8.55
C ARG A 39 4.20 19.64 8.85
N LEU A 40 3.43 20.61 9.36
CA LEU A 40 1.99 20.45 9.58
C LEU A 40 1.25 20.20 8.26
N SER A 41 1.67 20.86 7.18
CA SER A 41 1.11 20.65 5.85
C SER A 41 1.39 19.24 5.34
N PHE A 42 2.61 18.72 5.52
CA PHE A 42 2.94 17.33 5.20
C PHE A 42 2.13 16.32 6.02
N LEU A 43 1.89 16.56 7.33
CA LEU A 43 1.00 15.72 8.13
C LEU A 43 -0.43 15.72 7.60
N GLY A 44 -0.95 16.89 7.19
CA GLY A 44 -2.27 17.01 6.57
C GLY A 44 -2.37 16.23 5.27
N ILE A 45 -1.35 16.35 4.41
CA ILE A 45 -1.26 15.60 3.14
C ILE A 45 -1.18 14.09 3.39
N TYR A 46 -0.30 13.66 4.31
CA TYR A 46 -0.14 12.26 4.69
C TYR A 46 -1.48 11.64 5.11
N SER A 47 -2.21 12.29 6.03
CA SER A 47 -3.48 11.81 6.56
C SER A 47 -4.56 11.77 5.48
N ASN A 48 -4.70 12.83 4.67
CA ASN A 48 -5.70 12.87 3.60
C ASN A 48 -5.45 11.76 2.55
N ASN A 49 -4.19 11.56 2.17
CA ASN A 49 -3.80 10.49 1.26
C ASN A 49 -4.11 9.11 1.84
N LEU A 50 -3.79 8.90 3.13
CA LEU A 50 -4.00 7.63 3.81
C LEU A 50 -5.49 7.28 3.87
N ASP A 51 -6.33 8.24 4.25
CA ASP A 51 -7.79 8.07 4.27
C ASP A 51 -8.34 7.67 2.89
N GLU A 52 -7.91 8.38 1.83
CA GLU A 52 -8.33 8.07 0.47
C GLU A 52 -7.87 6.68 0.03
N PHE A 53 -6.64 6.29 0.41
CA PHE A 53 -6.12 4.97 0.13
C PHE A 53 -6.94 3.86 0.81
N PHE A 54 -7.29 3.99 2.08
CA PHE A 54 -8.13 3.01 2.76
C PHE A 54 -9.54 2.96 2.15
N ARG A 55 -10.13 4.13 1.88
CA ARG A 55 -11.47 4.24 1.30
C ARG A 55 -11.59 3.60 -0.08
N VAL A 56 -10.57 3.73 -0.92
CA VAL A 56 -10.60 3.27 -2.32
C VAL A 56 -9.84 1.96 -2.52
N ARG A 57 -8.57 1.91 -2.13
CA ARG A 57 -7.66 0.80 -2.45
C ARG A 57 -7.90 -0.41 -1.56
N VAL A 58 -7.96 -0.22 -0.24
CA VAL A 58 -8.22 -1.34 0.68
C VAL A 58 -9.61 -1.90 0.44
N ALA A 59 -10.63 -1.06 0.26
CA ALA A 59 -11.97 -1.51 -0.13
C ALA A 59 -11.98 -2.34 -1.43
N SER A 60 -11.19 -1.96 -2.42
CA SER A 60 -11.05 -2.73 -3.66
C SER A 60 -10.38 -4.09 -3.44
N GLN A 61 -9.32 -4.16 -2.63
CA GLN A 61 -8.66 -5.42 -2.29
C GLN A 61 -9.59 -6.33 -1.46
N SER A 62 -10.35 -5.77 -0.52
CA SER A 62 -11.31 -6.51 0.30
C SER A 62 -12.39 -7.16 -0.55
N ARG A 63 -12.91 -6.46 -1.56
CA ARG A 63 -13.88 -7.04 -2.50
C ARG A 63 -13.30 -8.25 -3.24
N ILE A 64 -12.04 -8.17 -3.69
CA ILE A 64 -11.35 -9.30 -4.34
C ILE A 64 -11.15 -10.46 -3.35
N ALA A 65 -10.82 -10.16 -2.10
CA ALA A 65 -10.66 -11.16 -1.05
C ALA A 65 -11.99 -11.88 -0.71
N GLU A 66 -13.12 -11.18 -0.84
CA GLU A 66 -14.46 -11.71 -0.54
C GLU A 66 -15.14 -12.40 -1.74
N CYS A 67 -14.69 -12.14 -2.97
CA CYS A 67 -15.26 -12.72 -4.19
C CYS A 67 -15.40 -14.26 -4.11
N LYS A 68 -16.61 -14.75 -4.43
CA LYS A 68 -16.95 -16.17 -4.48
C LYS A 68 -16.95 -16.64 -5.94
N GLY A 69 -15.91 -17.36 -6.35
CA GLY A 69 -15.81 -17.95 -7.69
C GLY A 69 -14.79 -19.10 -7.74
N LYS A 70 -15.11 -20.19 -8.46
CA LYS A 70 -14.31 -21.43 -8.48
C LYS A 70 -12.86 -21.24 -9.00
N ASN A 71 -12.59 -20.16 -9.75
CA ASN A 71 -11.28 -19.86 -10.36
C ASN A 71 -10.50 -18.70 -9.70
N VAL A 72 -10.99 -18.11 -8.61
CA VAL A 72 -10.44 -16.86 -8.02
C VAL A 72 -9.43 -17.13 -6.88
N GLY A 73 -9.10 -18.40 -6.63
CA GLY A 73 -8.30 -18.79 -5.46
C GLY A 73 -6.91 -18.13 -5.37
N ARG A 74 -6.26 -17.86 -6.50
CA ARG A 74 -4.93 -17.19 -6.53
C ARG A 74 -5.05 -15.70 -6.22
N GLU A 75 -5.97 -15.00 -6.88
CA GLU A 75 -6.19 -13.56 -6.69
C GLU A 75 -6.65 -13.25 -5.27
N LYS A 76 -7.57 -14.04 -4.72
CA LYS A 76 -8.00 -13.94 -3.33
C LYS A 76 -6.83 -14.09 -2.35
N LYS A 77 -5.97 -15.10 -2.55
CA LYS A 77 -4.77 -15.29 -1.73
C LYS A 77 -3.81 -14.11 -1.83
N MET A 78 -3.66 -13.50 -3.02
CA MET A 78 -2.82 -12.33 -3.20
C MET A 78 -3.42 -11.10 -2.53
N ALA A 79 -4.72 -10.85 -2.69
CA ALA A 79 -5.42 -9.74 -2.05
C ALA A 79 -5.32 -9.79 -0.52
N VAL A 80 -5.56 -10.96 0.09
CA VAL A 80 -5.41 -11.14 1.55
C VAL A 80 -3.97 -10.85 2.00
N LYS A 81 -2.97 -11.32 1.25
CA LYS A 81 -1.56 -11.02 1.56
C LYS A 81 -1.25 -9.53 1.47
N VAL A 82 -1.77 -8.84 0.46
CA VAL A 82 -1.60 -7.40 0.27
C VAL A 82 -2.25 -6.63 1.41
N ILE A 83 -3.51 -6.94 1.77
CA ILE A 83 -4.21 -6.29 2.89
C ILE A 83 -3.44 -6.49 4.19
N ARG A 84 -3.00 -7.71 4.49
CA ARG A 84 -2.19 -7.97 5.69
C ARG A 84 -0.93 -7.12 5.70
N LYS A 85 -0.23 -7.03 4.57
CA LYS A 85 1.00 -6.24 4.48
C LYS A 85 0.76 -4.73 4.58
N ILE A 86 -0.38 -4.23 4.08
CA ILE A 86 -0.80 -2.84 4.27
C ILE A 86 -0.99 -2.53 5.76
N HIS A 87 -1.67 -3.40 6.50
CA HIS A 87 -1.85 -3.23 7.94
C HIS A 87 -0.52 -3.26 8.70
N GLU A 88 0.35 -4.24 8.41
CA GLU A 88 1.71 -4.29 8.98
C GLU A 88 2.46 -2.96 8.76
N LEU A 89 2.44 -2.42 7.53
CA LEU A 89 3.13 -1.16 7.20
C LEU A 89 2.48 0.12 7.74
N ASN A 90 1.27 0.02 8.30
CA ASN A 90 0.56 1.15 8.88
C ASN A 90 0.71 1.21 10.40
N GLU A 91 1.11 0.11 11.03
CA GLU A 91 1.38 0.03 12.48
C GLU A 91 2.84 0.36 12.83
N ASP A 92 3.74 0.28 11.83
CA ASP A 92 5.16 0.72 11.90
C ASP A 92 5.30 2.25 11.76
#